data_AF-A0AAV2H1H9-F1
#
_entry.id   AF-A0AAV2H1H9-F1
#
_cell.length_a   1.000
_cell.length_b   1.000
_cell.length_c   1.000
_cell.angle_alpha   90.00
_cell.angle_beta   90.00
_cell.angle_gamma   90.00
#
_symmetry.space_group_name_H-M   'P 1'
#
loop_
_entity.id
_entity.type
_entity.pdbx_description
1 polymer ?
#
loop_
_entity_poly.entity_id
_entity_poly.type
_entity_poly.pdbx_seq_one_letter_code
_entity_poly.pdbx_strand_id
1 'polypeptide(L)' 'RNPRVPFTQHQVLVLEEKFRRTHYLSSMDVAELSSALNLTETRVKIWFQNRRARERRDK' A
#
# COMPACT_ATOMS: atom_id res chain seq x y z
N ARG A 1 -4.29 -13.05 17.28
CA ARG A 1 -4.63 -11.93 16.37
C ARG A 1 -3.43 -11.00 16.29
N ASN A 2 -2.87 -10.75 15.11
CA ASN A 2 -1.72 -9.85 14.97
C ASN A 2 -2.18 -8.40 15.24
N PRO A 3 -1.49 -7.60 16.09
CA PRO A 3 -1.89 -6.24 16.39
C PRO A 3 -2.00 -5.41 15.11
N ARG A 4 -3.11 -4.68 14.95
CA ARG A 4 -3.27 -3.73 13.83
C ARG A 4 -2.43 -2.49 14.13
N VAL A 5 -1.26 -2.41 13.53
CA VAL A 5 -0.43 -1.20 13.57
C VAL A 5 -0.92 -0.24 12.48
N PRO A 6 -1.25 1.03 12.76
CA PRO A 6 -1.57 1.99 11.72
C PRO A 6 -0.33 2.27 10.84
N PHE A 7 -0.55 2.67 9.59
CA PHE A 7 0.55 3.19 8.77
C PHE A 7 0.93 4.59 9.26
N THR A 8 2.22 4.92 9.25
CA THR A 8 2.67 6.28 9.53
C THR A 8 2.29 7.22 8.39
N GLN A 9 2.27 8.53 8.65
CA GLN A 9 1.99 9.52 7.60
C GLN A 9 2.96 9.40 6.42
N HIS A 10 4.25 9.20 6.69
CA HIS A 10 5.26 8.99 5.66
C HIS A 10 4.96 7.74 4.81
N GLN A 11 4.62 6.61 5.45
CA GLN A 11 4.25 5.39 4.72
C GLN A 11 3.03 5.62 3.82
N VAL A 12 1.99 6.29 4.32
CA VAL A 12 0.80 6.61 3.52
C VAL A 12 1.14 7.49 2.32
N LEU A 13 1.97 8.53 2.51
CA LEU A 13 2.37 9.44 1.42
C LEU A 13 3.07 8.68 0.28
N VAL A 14 4.02 7.81 0.61
CA VAL A 14 4.75 7.01 -0.39
C VAL A 14 3.83 5.99 -1.08
N LEU A 15 2.94 5.34 -0.32
CA LEU A 15 1.95 4.40 -0.86
C LEU A 15 0.99 5.10 -1.85
N GLU A 16 0.48 6.29 -1.49
CA GLU A 16 -0.36 7.12 -2.38
C GLU A 16 0.41 7.60 -3.61
N GLU A 17 1.68 8.00 -3.46
CA GLU A 17 2.50 8.39 -4.61
C GLU A 17 2.69 7.23 -5.60
N LYS A 18 3.01 6.03 -5.11
CA LYS A 18 3.11 4.85 -5.96
C LYS A 18 1.76 4.52 -6.60
N PHE A 19 0.65 4.64 -5.85
CA PHE A 19 -0.69 4.39 -6.36
C PHE A 19 -1.08 5.32 -7.51
N ARG A 20 -0.73 6.62 -7.44
CA ARG A 20 -0.95 7.58 -8.53
C ARG A 20 -0.24 7.18 -9.83
N ARG A 21 0.89 6.48 -9.74
CA ARG A 21 1.65 6.00 -10.91
C ARG A 21 1.08 4.68 -11.44
N THR A 22 0.67 3.78 -10.54
CA THR A 22 0.05 2.50 -10.90
C THR A 22 -0.91 2.00 -9.82
N HIS A 23 -2.11 1.58 -10.22
CA HIS A 23 -3.12 1.07 -9.28
C HIS A 23 -2.87 -0.41 -8.90
N TYR A 24 -1.96 -1.09 -9.60
CA TYR A 24 -1.61 -2.49 -9.42
C TYR A 24 -0.10 -2.63 -9.33
N LEU A 25 0.38 -3.37 -8.34
CA LEU A 25 1.81 -3.63 -8.14
C LEU A 25 2.22 -4.94 -8.79
N SER A 26 3.40 -4.96 -9.41
CA SER A 26 4.10 -6.20 -9.74
C SER A 26 4.72 -6.81 -8.48
N SER A 27 5.16 -8.07 -8.54
CA SER A 27 5.87 -8.72 -7.43
C SER A 27 7.14 -7.95 -7.03
N MET A 28 7.85 -7.38 -8.01
CA MET A 28 9.04 -6.55 -7.77
C MET A 28 8.68 -5.26 -7.03
N ASP A 29 7.64 -4.56 -7.48
CA ASP A 29 7.20 -3.32 -6.82
C ASP A 29 6.77 -3.57 -5.36
N VAL A 30 6.13 -4.71 -5.09
CA VAL A 30 5.74 -5.08 -3.71
C VAL A 30 6.99 -5.28 -2.85
N ALA A 31 7.97 -6.03 -3.34
CA ALA A 31 9.20 -6.29 -2.61
C ALA A 31 9.95 -4.98 -2.30
N GLU A 32 10.16 -4.14 -3.30
CA GLU A 32 10.83 -2.84 -3.16
C GLU A 32 10.10 -1.92 -2.17
N LEU A 33 8.78 -1.78 -2.32
CA LEU A 33 7.98 -0.86 -1.51
C LEU A 33 7.85 -1.36 -0.06
N SER A 34 7.79 -2.67 0.14
CA SER A 34 7.74 -3.29 1.47
C SER A 34 9.06 -3.08 2.23
N SER A 35 10.19 -3.26 1.54
CA SER A 35 11.53 -3.01 2.08
C SER A 35 11.71 -1.53 2.42
N ALA A 36 11.41 -0.62 1.49
CA ALA A 36 11.57 0.82 1.68
C ALA A 36 10.73 1.39 2.83
N LEU A 37 9.55 0.82 3.08
CA LEU A 37 8.63 1.29 4.11
C LEU A 37 8.70 0.51 5.43
N ASN A 38 9.58 -0.49 5.52
CA ASN A 38 9.66 -1.45 6.61
C ASN A 38 8.28 -2.06 6.95
N LEU A 39 7.60 -2.52 5.90
CA LEU A 39 6.29 -3.18 5.96
C LEU A 39 6.41 -4.61 5.43
N THR A 40 5.46 -5.47 5.78
CA THR A 40 5.37 -6.76 5.09
C THR A 40 4.70 -6.60 3.73
N GLU A 41 5.09 -7.42 2.76
CA GLU A 41 4.45 -7.44 1.43
C GLU A 41 2.93 -7.55 1.51
N THR A 42 2.41 -8.37 2.43
CA THR A 42 0.98 -8.56 2.64
C THR A 42 0.31 -7.25 3.04
N ARG A 43 0.95 -6.42 3.87
CA ARG A 43 0.38 -5.13 4.26
C ARG A 43 0.34 -4.15 3.10
N VAL A 44 1.36 -4.14 2.25
CA VAL A 44 1.39 -3.35 1.01
C VAL A 44 0.27 -3.82 0.07
N LYS A 45 0.15 -5.13 -0.17
CA LYS A 45 -0.91 -5.73 -1.00
C LYS A 45 -2.31 -5.37 -0.51
N ILE A 46 -2.57 -5.51 0.80
CA ILE A 46 -3.87 -5.15 1.41
C ILE A 46 -4.16 -3.66 1.29
N TRP A 47 -3.15 -2.80 1.48
CA TRP A 47 -3.35 -1.35 1.32
C TRP A 47 -3.78 -1.02 -0.12
N PHE A 48 -3.10 -1.57 -1.13
CA PHE A 48 -3.47 -1.36 -2.55
C PHE A 48 -4.86 -1.90 -2.88
N GLN A 49 -5.24 -3.06 -2.34
CA GLN A 49 -6.59 -3.60 -2.49
C GLN A 49 -7.66 -2.65 -1.90
N ASN A 50 -7.44 -2.18 -0.67
CA ASN A 50 -8.34 -1.24 -0.01
C ASN A 50 -8.40 0.11 -0.73
N ARG A 51 -7.26 0.58 -1.23
CA ARG A 51 -7.17 1.86 -1.93
C ARG A 51 -7.96 1.87 -3.24
N ARG A 52 -7.89 0.78 -4.02
CA ARG A 52 -8.75 0.58 -5.20
C ARG A 52 -10.24 0.49 -4.83
N ALA A 53 -10.56 -0.14 -3.70
CA ALA A 53 -11.95 -0.24 -3.25
C ALA A 53 -12.54 1.12 -2.84
N ARG A 54 -11.73 1.99 -2.21
CA ARG A 54 -12.11 3.38 -1.91
C ARG A 54 -12.31 4.20 -3.18
N GLU A 55 -11.36 4.14 -4.11
CA GLU A 55 -11.46 4.85 -5.41
C GLU A 55 -12.75 4.50 -6.17
N ARG A 56 -13.19 3.24 -6.12
CA ARG A 56 -14.47 2.84 -6.75
C ARG A 56 -15.70 3.30 -5.99
N ARG A 57 -15.61 3.57 -4.68
CA ARG A 57 -16.72 4.09 -3.86
C ARG A 57 -16.84 5.60 -3.96
N ASP A 58 -15.72 6.28 -4.20
CA ASP A 58 -15.64 7.74 -4.27
C ASP A 58 -15.86 8.26 -5.71
N LYS A 59 -16.05 7.35 -6.68
CA LYS A 59 -16.59 7.62 -8.02
C LYS A 59 -18.09 7.38 -8.04
#